data_AF-A0A4Q4BRK8-F1
#
_entry.id   AF-A0A4Q4BRK8-F1
#
_cell.length_a   1.000
_cell.length_b   1.000
_cell.length_c   1.000
_cell.angle_alpha   90.00
_cell.angle_beta   90.00
_cell.angle_gamma   90.00
#
_symmetry.space_group_name_H-M   'P 1'
#
loop_
_entity.id
_entity.type
_entity.pdbx_description
1 polymer ?
#
loop_
_entity_poly.entity_id
_entity_poly.type
_entity_poly.pdbx_seq_one_letter_code
_entity_poly.pdbx_strand_id
1 'polypeptide(L)'
;LIVVGTAVYIGAYAQQFLFAITFNNVREIQPLPAGLFEFVGYQDTTWNELMAAALTGITPVMIVFLFLQKFLVAGLTAGAVKE
;
A
#
# COMPACT_ATOMS: atom_id res chain seq x y z
N LEU A 1 -0.96 9.90 -18.06
CA LEU A 1 0.32 9.58 -17.38
C LEU A 1 0.23 9.73 -15.86
N ILE A 2 -0.17 10.90 -15.33
CA ILE A 2 -0.28 11.12 -13.87
C ILE A 2 -1.21 10.09 -13.19
N VAL A 3 -2.41 9.90 -13.74
CA VAL A 3 -3.42 8.95 -13.21
C VAL A 3 -2.90 7.52 -13.18
N VAL A 4 -2.26 7.08 -14.27
CA VAL A 4 -1.64 5.75 -14.37
C VAL A 4 -0.51 5.61 -13.36
N GLY A 5 0.36 6.62 -13.22
CA GLY A 5 1.45 6.60 -12.26
C GLY A 5 0.97 6.49 -10.82
N THR A 6 -0.07 7.24 -10.43
CA THR A 6 -0.66 7.15 -9.09
C THR A 6 -1.32 5.80 -8.84
N ALA A 7 -2.10 5.29 -9.81
CA ALA A 7 -2.75 3.98 -9.66
C ALA A 7 -1.74 2.83 -9.55
N VAL A 8 -0.68 2.86 -10.35
CA VAL A 8 0.42 1.88 -10.30
C VAL A 8 1.18 1.99 -8.98
N TYR A 9 1.46 3.20 -8.49
CA TYR A 9 2.11 3.41 -7.19
C TYR A 9 1.29 2.78 -6.05
N ILE A 10 -0.01 3.05 -5.97
CA ILE A 10 -0.89 2.50 -4.93
C ILE A 10 -0.95 0.97 -5.03
N GLY A 11 -1.12 0.43 -6.24
CA GLY A 11 -1.19 -1.01 -6.47
C GLY A 11 0.09 -1.74 -6.09
N ALA A 12 1.25 -1.23 -6.54
CA ALA A 12 2.55 -1.80 -6.24
C ALA A 12 2.87 -1.75 -4.74
N TYR A 13 2.54 -0.64 -4.07
CA TYR A 13 2.72 -0.49 -2.63
C TYR A 13 1.91 -1.52 -1.82
N ALA A 14 0.71 -1.87 -2.26
CA ALA A 14 -0.13 -2.86 -1.58
C ALA A 14 0.30 -4.32 -1.86
N GLN A 15 0.77 -4.63 -3.07
CA GLN A 15 1.01 -6.01 -3.53
C GLN A 15 2.41 -6.58 -3.26
N GLN A 16 3.26 -5.84 -2.55
CA GLN A 16 4.62 -6.27 -2.24
C GLN A 16 4.74 -7.42 -1.21
N PHE A 17 3.65 -7.84 -0.57
CA PHE A 17 3.66 -8.85 0.50
C PHE A 17 4.25 -10.20 0.06
N LEU A 18 3.66 -10.83 -0.97
CA LEU A 18 4.05 -12.19 -1.39
C LEU A 18 5.48 -12.23 -1.93
N PHE A 19 5.89 -11.19 -2.64
CA PHE A 19 7.25 -11.05 -3.15
C PHE A 19 8.27 -10.94 -2.00
N ALA A 20 7.95 -10.15 -0.97
CA ALA A 20 8.84 -9.94 0.15
C ALA A 20 9.07 -11.19 0.99
N ILE A 21 8.02 -11.94 1.32
CA ILE A 21 8.17 -13.16 2.14
C ILE A 21 8.88 -14.29 1.40
N THR A 22 8.91 -14.24 0.05
CA THR A 22 9.51 -15.28 -0.78
C THR A 22 10.98 -15.00 -1.09
N PHE A 23 11.32 -13.75 -1.39
CA PHE A 23 12.65 -13.38 -1.90
C PHE A 23 13.51 -12.59 -0.91
N ASN A 24 12.89 -11.95 0.09
CA ASN A 24 13.58 -10.98 0.92
C ASN A 24 14.07 -11.62 2.23
N ASN A 25 15.37 -11.87 2.29
CA ASN A 25 16.02 -12.51 3.45
C ASN A 25 16.53 -11.50 4.50
N VAL A 26 16.56 -10.21 4.17
CA VAL A 26 17.06 -9.15 5.07
C VAL A 26 15.89 -8.32 5.57
N ARG A 27 15.73 -8.25 6.91
CA ARG A 27 14.60 -7.57 7.56
C ARG A 27 14.56 -6.06 7.31
N GLU A 28 15.73 -5.43 7.17
CA GLU A 28 15.87 -3.97 6.96
C GLU A 28 15.28 -3.47 5.62
N ILE A 29 15.17 -4.37 4.63
CA ILE A 29 14.60 -4.06 3.32
C ILE A 29 13.20 -4.65 3.16
N GLN A 30 12.60 -5.19 4.23
CA GLN A 30 11.25 -5.72 4.16
C GLN A 30 10.23 -4.60 4.03
N PRO A 31 9.30 -4.73 3.08
CA PRO A 31 8.23 -3.77 2.95
C PRO A 31 7.21 -3.90 4.09
N LEU A 32 6.44 -2.84 4.27
CA LEU A 32 5.51 -2.69 5.37
C LEU A 32 4.53 -3.86 5.54
N PRO A 33 3.90 -4.41 4.48
CA PRO A 33 3.02 -5.58 4.62
C PRO A 33 3.72 -6.83 5.16
N ALA A 34 5.01 -7.02 4.84
CA ALA A 34 5.79 -8.15 5.35
C ALA A 34 6.16 -7.95 6.82
N GLY A 35 6.54 -6.73 7.22
CA GLY A 35 6.79 -6.40 8.62
C GLY A 35 5.52 -6.49 9.50
N LEU A 36 4.35 -6.16 8.94
CA LEU A 36 3.06 -6.31 9.65
C LEU A 36 2.76 -7.78 10.01
N PHE A 37 3.22 -8.73 9.19
CA PHE A 37 3.03 -10.15 9.44
C PHE A 37 3.77 -10.65 10.68
N GLU A 38 4.82 -9.95 11.12
CA GLU A 38 5.58 -10.32 12.33
C GLU A 38 4.78 -10.11 13.62
N PHE A 39 3.76 -9.25 13.60
CA PHE A 39 2.84 -9.05 14.74
C PHE A 39 1.78 -10.16 14.84
N VAL A 40 1.67 -11.01 13.82
CA VAL A 40 0.78 -12.19 13.81
C VAL A 40 1.58 -13.40 14.29
N GLY A 41 1.62 -13.57 15.62
CA GLY A 41 2.30 -14.68 16.26
C GLY A 41 1.50 -15.99 16.26
N TYR A 42 2.18 -17.11 16.48
CA TYR A 42 1.57 -18.44 16.53
C TYR A 42 0.69 -18.70 17.77
N GLN A 43 0.92 -17.97 18.87
CA GLN A 43 0.19 -18.13 20.14
C GLN A 43 -0.65 -16.90 20.49
N ASP A 44 -0.17 -15.70 20.19
CA ASP A 44 -0.87 -14.44 20.41
C ASP A 44 -0.57 -13.46 19.27
N THR A 45 -1.57 -12.65 18.91
CA THR A 45 -1.45 -11.56 17.92
C THR A 45 -1.53 -10.22 18.62
N THR A 46 -0.53 -9.35 18.44
CA THR A 46 -0.50 -8.02 19.05
C THR A 46 -1.29 -7.01 18.21
N TRP A 47 -2.63 -7.11 18.28
CA TRP A 47 -3.54 -6.28 17.48
C TRP A 47 -3.31 -4.77 17.62
N ASN A 48 -2.97 -4.30 18.81
CA ASN A 48 -2.73 -2.87 19.05
C ASN A 48 -1.54 -2.34 18.23
N GLU A 49 -0.42 -3.07 18.26
CA GLU A 49 0.79 -2.71 17.52
C GLU A 49 0.62 -2.90 16.02
N LEU A 50 -0.05 -3.98 15.62
CA LEU A 50 -0.41 -4.24 14.22
C LEU A 50 -1.21 -3.07 13.62
N MET A 51 -2.24 -2.61 14.34
CA MET A 51 -3.09 -1.50 13.87
C MET A 51 -2.33 -0.16 13.86
N ALA A 52 -1.50 0.11 14.87
CA ALA A 52 -0.68 1.32 14.91
C ALA A 52 0.34 1.36 13.75
N ALA A 53 1.00 0.22 13.48
CA ALA A 53 1.94 0.09 12.38
C ALA A 53 1.23 0.19 11.02
N ALA A 54 0.04 -0.41 10.87
CA ALA A 54 -0.75 -0.34 9.65
C ALA A 54 -1.20 1.10 9.33
N LEU A 55 -1.68 1.85 10.34
CA LEU A 55 -2.06 3.26 10.21
C LEU A 55 -0.86 4.14 9.84
N THR A 56 0.28 3.93 10.50
CA THR A 56 1.51 4.66 10.20
C THR A 56 1.99 4.36 8.79
N GLY A 57 1.89 3.10 8.36
CA GLY A 57 2.32 2.67 7.04
C GLY A 57 1.46 3.16 5.88
N ILE A 58 0.13 3.22 6.05
CA ILE A 58 -0.75 3.72 4.99
C ILE A 58 -0.68 5.26 4.84
N THR A 59 -0.21 5.98 5.86
CA THR A 59 -0.10 7.45 5.89
C THR A 59 0.55 8.05 4.62
N PRO A 60 1.74 7.62 4.16
CA PRO A 60 2.35 8.17 2.94
C PRO A 60 1.50 7.97 1.69
N VAL A 61 0.86 6.81 1.54
CA VAL A 61 -0.05 6.53 0.41
C VAL A 61 -1.27 7.43 0.48
N MET A 62 -1.81 7.63 1.68
CA MET A 62 -2.95 8.50 1.94
C MET A 62 -2.63 9.95 1.56
N ILE A 63 -1.44 10.44 1.91
CA ILE A 63 -0.97 11.79 1.53
C ILE A 63 -0.93 11.93 0.00
N VAL A 64 -0.28 10.99 -0.69
CA VAL A 64 -0.21 10.99 -2.17
C VAL A 64 -1.61 10.97 -2.79
N PHE A 65 -2.50 10.14 -2.25
CA PHE A 65 -3.88 10.04 -2.70
C PHE A 65 -4.63 11.36 -2.51
N LEU A 66 -4.53 12.02 -1.34
CA LEU A 66 -5.23 13.29 -1.08
C LEU A 66 -4.83 14.42 -2.04
N PHE A 67 -3.56 14.48 -2.44
CA PHE A 67 -3.10 15.47 -3.43
C PHE A 67 -3.52 15.14 -4.86
N LEU A 68 -3.61 13.85 -5.19
CA LEU A 68 -3.84 13.37 -6.56
C LEU A 68 -5.27 12.90 -6.84
N GLN A 69 -6.14 12.84 -5.84
CA GLN A 69 -7.53 12.36 -5.94
C GLN A 69 -8.31 13.08 -7.05
N LYS A 70 -8.12 14.40 -7.22
CA LYS A 70 -8.81 15.17 -8.27
C LYS A 70 -8.42 14.72 -9.68
N PHE A 71 -7.17 14.31 -9.88
CA PHE A 71 -6.68 13.82 -11.17
C PHE A 71 -7.13 12.39 -11.41
N LEU A 72 -7.13 11.55 -10.36
CA LEU A 72 -7.66 10.19 -10.44
C LEU A 72 -9.14 10.19 -10.84
N VAL A 73 -9.97 11.00 -10.19
CA VAL A 73 -11.41 11.11 -10.50
C VAL A 73 -11.62 11.62 -11.93
N ALA A 74 -10.92 12.70 -12.32
CA ALA A 74 -11.02 13.23 -13.68
C ALA A 74 -10.57 12.24 -14.76
N GLY A 75 -9.52 11.45 -14.51
CA GLY A 75 -9.03 10.44 -15.44
C GLY A 75 -9.95 9.22 -15.57
N LEU A 76 -10.57 8.79 -14.48
CA LEU A 76 -11.55 7.71 -14.49
C LEU A 76 -12.84 8.14 -15.23
N THR A 77 -13.29 9.38 -15.03
CA THR A 77 -14.50 9.89 -15.73
C THR A 77 -14.24 10.19 -17.21
N ALA A 78 -13.04 10.67 -17.57
CA ALA A 78 -12.69 10.95 -18.97
C ALA A 78 -12.60 9.68 -19.84
N GLY A 79 -12.26 8.53 -19.25
CA GLY A 79 -12.30 7.23 -19.93
C GLY A 79 -13.67 6.54 -19.89
N ALA A 80 -14.58 6.99 -19.04
CA ALA A 80 -15.93 6.43 -18.88
C ALA A 80 -16.95 7.00 -19.88
N VAL A 81 -16.72 8.21 -20.40
CA VAL A 81 -17.52 8.77 -21.51
C VAL A 81 -16.92 8.26 -22.82
N LYS A 82 -17.48 7.16 -23.31
CA LYS A 82 -17.17 6.58 -24.61
C LYS A 82 -18.09 7.23 -25.64
N GLU A 83 -17.50 7.96 -26.60
CA GLU A 83 -18.01 7.97 -27.98
C GLU A 83 -17.48 6.71 -28.67
#